data_AF-A0A7Y2GAY5-F1
#
_entry.id   AF-A0A7Y2GAY5-F1
#
_cell.length_a   1.000
_cell.length_b   1.000
_cell.length_c   1.000
_cell.angle_alpha   90.00
_cell.angle_beta   90.00
_cell.angle_gamma   90.00
#
_symmetry.space_group_name_H-M   'P 1'
#
loop_
_entity.id
_entity.type
_entity.pdbx_description
1 polymer ?
#
loop_
_entity_poly.entity_id
_entity_poly.type
_entity_poly.pdbx_seq_one_letter_code
_entity_poly.pdbx_strand_id
1 'polypeptide(L)'
;CNEVIKNPDTGEIDELRCTYDPATRGGDAPDGRKVKATLHWVSAEHAVTAEVRVYDRLFSVPAPEDGDEDWQTFINPTSNLVLTDARVEPSVLNDSADTRYQFERQGYFWRDPVDSSDDHLVFNRIVTLRDSWAKIVEERSVDTGSERSDPSASDQVAETDGDTAEPVFKRLPRLNAERQKRADAYVADLGLDTEDAALLSASDGLASFFETAVKEGGSPRTMANWILHELLRELKGQSLASLPVTPSHLVELVSLVDDATISGRIAKDVFSEMIGSGDRPAAIVESKGLRQVTDADRLGAIVATIVAENSEKASAYREGKKGLIGFFVGQVMQQTAGKANPALVRQLLEDRLA
;
A
#
# COMPACT_ATOMS: atom_id res chain seq x y z
N CYS A 1 -12.97 -17.84 -17.86
CA CYS A 1 -13.96 -17.01 -18.57
C CYS A 1 -13.70 -17.16 -20.05
N ASN A 2 -14.75 -17.42 -20.82
CA ASN A 2 -14.69 -17.58 -22.28
C ASN A 2 -15.24 -16.33 -22.99
N GLU A 3 -16.20 -15.64 -22.37
CA GLU A 3 -16.82 -14.43 -22.90
C GLU A 3 -17.32 -13.54 -21.75
N VAL A 4 -17.15 -12.23 -21.90
CA VAL A 4 -17.70 -11.20 -20.99
C VAL A 4 -18.68 -10.37 -21.81
N ILE A 5 -19.96 -10.46 -21.48
CA ILE A 5 -21.01 -9.68 -22.13
C ILE A 5 -21.25 -8.46 -21.27
N LYS A 6 -21.08 -7.30 -21.88
CA LYS A 6 -21.30 -6.00 -21.25
C LYS A 6 -22.58 -5.37 -21.78
N ASN A 7 -23.27 -4.66 -20.90
CA ASN A 7 -24.37 -3.82 -21.28
C ASN A 7 -23.89 -2.76 -22.29
N PRO A 8 -24.52 -2.65 -23.47
CA PRO A 8 -24.07 -1.72 -24.50
C PRO A 8 -24.27 -0.24 -24.12
N ASP A 9 -25.19 0.04 -23.20
CA ASP A 9 -25.55 1.41 -22.80
C ASP A 9 -24.77 1.88 -21.56
N THR A 10 -24.53 1.00 -20.59
CA THR A 10 -23.83 1.34 -19.33
C THR A 10 -22.35 0.93 -19.31
N GLY A 11 -21.95 -0.05 -20.14
CA GLY A 11 -20.62 -0.65 -20.11
C GLY A 11 -20.37 -1.59 -18.92
N GLU A 12 -21.36 -1.80 -18.06
CA GLU A 12 -21.30 -2.75 -16.94
C GLU A 12 -21.34 -4.19 -17.43
N ILE A 13 -20.84 -5.15 -16.63
CA ILE A 13 -20.85 -6.58 -16.99
C ILE A 13 -22.22 -7.16 -16.67
N ASP A 14 -22.92 -7.65 -17.70
CA ASP A 14 -24.24 -8.30 -17.57
C ASP A 14 -24.11 -9.82 -17.40
N GLU A 15 -23.21 -10.47 -18.15
CA GLU A 15 -23.09 -11.94 -18.17
C GLU A 15 -21.63 -12.37 -18.36
N LEU A 16 -21.22 -13.38 -17.60
CA LEU A 16 -19.96 -14.11 -17.83
C LEU A 16 -20.26 -15.52 -18.31
N ARG A 17 -19.71 -15.89 -19.46
CA ARG A 17 -19.76 -17.27 -19.94
C ARG A 17 -18.46 -17.97 -19.62
N CYS A 18 -18.55 -19.03 -18.83
CA CYS A 18 -17.40 -19.77 -18.35
C CYS A 18 -17.59 -21.28 -18.52
N THR A 19 -16.51 -21.98 -18.86
CA THR A 19 -16.42 -23.43 -18.68
C THR A 19 -16.02 -23.73 -17.23
N TYR A 20 -16.83 -24.55 -16.55
CA TYR A 20 -16.55 -25.08 -15.23
C TYR A 20 -16.09 -26.54 -15.32
N ASP A 21 -15.01 -26.87 -14.61
CA ASP A 21 -14.52 -28.24 -14.47
C ASP A 21 -14.75 -28.72 -13.02
N PRO A 22 -15.74 -29.60 -12.78
CA PRO A 22 -16.05 -30.10 -11.44
C PRO A 22 -14.90 -30.83 -10.75
N ALA A 23 -13.95 -31.39 -11.52
CA ALA A 23 -12.82 -32.14 -10.97
C ALA A 23 -11.76 -31.23 -10.32
N THR A 24 -11.84 -29.91 -10.53
CA THR A 24 -10.88 -28.93 -9.96
C THR A 24 -11.30 -28.39 -8.58
N ARG A 25 -12.37 -28.94 -7.99
CA ARG A 25 -12.87 -28.53 -6.67
C ARG A 25 -11.79 -28.74 -5.60
N GLY A 26 -11.44 -27.67 -4.88
CA GLY A 26 -10.42 -27.68 -3.83
C GLY A 26 -9.05 -27.13 -4.26
N GLY A 27 -8.88 -26.75 -5.53
CA GLY A 27 -7.68 -26.06 -6.02
C GLY A 27 -6.66 -26.95 -6.74
N ASP A 28 -6.78 -28.28 -6.59
CA ASP A 28 -5.93 -29.26 -7.25
C ASP A 28 -6.72 -30.01 -8.33
N ALA A 29 -6.21 -30.01 -9.56
CA ALA A 29 -6.79 -30.78 -10.67
C ALA A 29 -6.09 -32.15 -10.78
N PRO A 30 -6.83 -33.25 -11.06
CA PRO A 30 -6.25 -34.59 -11.23
C PRO A 30 -5.19 -34.70 -12.34
N ASP A 31 -5.21 -33.79 -13.30
CA ASP A 31 -4.26 -33.70 -14.42
C ASP A 31 -3.05 -32.81 -14.14
N GLY A 32 -2.89 -32.31 -12.91
CA GLY A 32 -1.75 -31.50 -12.48
C GLY A 32 -1.88 -30.01 -12.81
N ARG A 33 -3.00 -29.54 -13.36
CA ARG A 33 -3.28 -28.10 -13.47
C ARG A 33 -3.37 -27.47 -12.08
N LYS A 34 -2.69 -26.35 -11.90
CA LYS A 34 -2.79 -25.52 -10.69
C LYS A 34 -3.87 -24.46 -10.87
N VAL A 35 -4.86 -24.43 -9.98
CA VAL A 35 -5.84 -23.35 -9.93
C VAL A 35 -5.14 -22.08 -9.46
N LYS A 36 -5.21 -21.01 -10.26
CA LYS A 36 -4.51 -19.74 -9.98
C LYS A 36 -5.19 -18.92 -8.87
N ALA A 37 -6.51 -19.00 -8.78
CA ALA A 37 -7.32 -18.27 -7.81
C ALA A 37 -8.66 -18.97 -7.61
N THR A 38 -9.24 -18.80 -6.42
CA THR A 38 -10.61 -19.19 -6.13
C THR A 38 -11.48 -17.94 -6.18
N LEU A 39 -12.56 -17.99 -6.97
CA LEU A 39 -13.57 -16.95 -7.01
C LEU A 39 -14.77 -17.42 -6.20
N HIS A 40 -15.29 -16.57 -5.30
CA HIS A 40 -16.51 -16.84 -4.56
C HIS A 40 -17.66 -15.99 -5.11
N TRP A 41 -18.83 -16.59 -5.25
CA TRP A 41 -20.02 -15.95 -5.79
C TRP A 41 -21.19 -16.29 -4.90
N VAL A 42 -22.02 -15.30 -4.58
CA VAL A 42 -23.30 -15.50 -3.90
C VAL A 42 -24.39 -15.23 -4.93
N SER A 43 -25.32 -16.17 -5.11
CA SER A 43 -26.42 -16.02 -6.06
C SER A 43 -27.35 -14.89 -5.59
N ALA A 44 -27.52 -13.83 -6.38
CA ALA A 44 -28.39 -12.71 -6.01
C ALA A 44 -29.85 -13.12 -5.78
N GLU A 45 -30.34 -14.13 -6.51
CA GLU A 45 -31.71 -14.66 -6.39
C GLU A 45 -31.88 -15.53 -5.14
N HIS A 46 -30.90 -16.37 -4.83
CA HIS A 46 -31.02 -17.35 -3.74
C HIS A 46 -30.40 -16.87 -2.43
N ALA A 47 -29.60 -15.80 -2.45
CA ALA A 47 -28.95 -15.25 -1.26
C ALA A 47 -29.95 -14.93 -0.16
N VAL A 48 -29.48 -15.03 1.08
CA VAL A 48 -30.24 -14.57 2.23
C VAL A 48 -29.69 -13.23 2.72
N THR A 49 -30.59 -12.37 3.20
CA THR A 49 -30.24 -11.07 3.77
C THR A 49 -29.69 -11.25 5.18
N ALA A 50 -28.62 -10.55 5.49
CA ALA A 50 -28.07 -10.50 6.84
C ALA A 50 -27.65 -9.07 7.22
N GLU A 51 -27.77 -8.78 8.51
CA GLU A 51 -27.07 -7.68 9.14
C GLU A 51 -25.62 -8.11 9.43
N VAL A 52 -24.66 -7.30 9.01
CA VAL A 52 -23.24 -7.54 9.27
C VAL A 52 -22.66 -6.36 10.04
N ARG A 53 -22.19 -6.64 11.24
CA ARG A 53 -21.57 -5.69 12.16
C ARG A 53 -20.06 -5.79 12.08
N VAL A 54 -19.46 -4.70 11.65
CA VAL A 54 -18.02 -4.56 11.46
C VAL A 54 -17.53 -3.58 12.49
N TYR A 55 -16.85 -4.11 13.51
CA TYR A 55 -16.29 -3.31 14.58
C TYR A 55 -14.90 -2.80 14.23
N ASP A 56 -14.63 -1.56 14.64
CA ASP A 56 -13.33 -0.90 14.60
C ASP A 56 -13.00 -0.38 16.01
N ARG A 57 -11.88 0.33 16.14
CA ARG A 57 -11.46 0.97 17.39
C ARG A 57 -12.55 1.92 17.88
N LEU A 58 -12.95 1.74 19.15
CA LEU A 58 -13.96 2.56 19.82
C LEU A 58 -13.55 4.03 19.87
N PHE A 59 -12.26 4.31 20.03
CA PHE A 59 -11.71 5.66 20.09
C PHE A 59 -10.92 5.99 18.83
N SER A 60 -10.97 7.26 18.42
CA SER A 60 -10.19 7.81 17.31
C SER A 60 -8.72 8.04 17.67
N VAL A 61 -8.39 8.03 18.97
CA VAL A 61 -7.03 8.17 19.50
C VAL A 61 -6.68 7.01 20.44
N PRO A 62 -5.38 6.66 20.60
CA PRO A 62 -4.96 5.57 21.48
C PRO A 62 -5.23 5.81 22.98
N ALA A 63 -5.15 7.07 23.43
CA ALA A 63 -5.30 7.47 24.83
C ALA A 63 -6.26 8.68 24.93
N PRO A 64 -7.58 8.47 24.94
CA PRO A 64 -8.58 9.55 24.90
C PRO A 64 -8.67 10.35 26.21
N GLU A 65 -7.96 9.95 27.27
CA GLU A 65 -7.90 10.63 28.56
C GLU A 65 -6.67 11.53 28.71
N ASP A 66 -5.70 11.46 27.80
CA ASP A 66 -4.47 12.25 27.83
C ASP A 66 -4.73 13.64 27.21
N GLY A 67 -5.42 14.52 27.95
CA GLY A 67 -5.68 15.90 27.54
C GLY A 67 -6.74 16.61 28.39
N ASP A 68 -7.00 17.88 28.07
CA ASP A 68 -8.04 18.69 28.74
C ASP A 68 -9.42 18.58 28.04
N GLU A 69 -9.50 17.86 26.90
CA GLU A 69 -10.75 17.61 26.17
C GLU A 69 -11.55 16.46 26.79
N ASP A 70 -12.89 16.50 26.70
CA ASP A 70 -13.75 15.40 27.16
C ASP A 70 -13.52 14.15 26.29
N TRP A 71 -13.18 13.02 26.90
CA TRP A 71 -12.87 11.76 26.19
C TRP A 71 -13.98 11.31 25.23
N GLN A 72 -15.23 11.72 25.48
CA GLN A 72 -16.38 11.43 24.61
C GLN A 72 -16.23 12.04 23.22
N THR A 73 -15.46 13.12 23.06
CA THR A 73 -15.18 13.72 21.75
C THR A 73 -14.34 12.80 20.86
N PHE A 74 -13.60 11.87 21.47
CA PHE A 74 -12.78 10.88 20.77
C PHE A 74 -13.52 9.58 20.47
N ILE A 75 -14.81 9.45 20.82
CA ILE A 75 -15.61 8.29 20.41
C ILE A 75 -15.65 8.27 18.88
N ASN A 76 -15.19 7.18 18.29
CA ASN A 76 -15.26 6.96 16.86
C ASN A 76 -16.72 6.64 16.49
N PRO A 77 -17.44 7.55 15.80
CA PRO A 77 -18.86 7.35 15.47
C PRO A 77 -19.05 6.26 14.41
N THR A 78 -17.96 5.78 13.81
CA THR A 78 -17.93 4.69 12.82
C THR A 78 -17.30 3.41 13.38
N SER A 79 -17.03 3.36 14.69
CA SER A 79 -16.50 2.17 15.38
C SER A 79 -17.42 0.96 15.28
N ASN A 80 -18.69 1.17 14.96
CA ASN A 80 -19.65 0.14 14.63
C ASN A 80 -20.29 0.44 13.27
N LEU A 81 -19.77 -0.18 12.22
CA LEU A 81 -20.44 -0.18 10.93
C LEU A 81 -21.44 -1.33 10.89
N VAL A 82 -22.70 -0.99 10.65
CA VAL A 82 -23.78 -1.96 10.48
C VAL A 82 -24.22 -1.94 9.01
N LEU A 83 -24.04 -3.05 8.33
CA LEU A 83 -24.54 -3.29 6.97
C LEU A 83 -25.83 -4.09 7.08
N THR A 84 -26.98 -3.47 6.81
CA THR A 84 -28.31 -4.10 7.04
C THR A 84 -28.82 -4.94 5.88
N ASP A 85 -28.21 -4.83 4.71
CA ASP A 85 -28.65 -5.50 3.47
C ASP A 85 -27.53 -6.35 2.84
N ALA A 86 -26.68 -6.94 3.68
CA ALA A 86 -25.64 -7.83 3.18
C ALA A 86 -26.27 -9.12 2.63
N ARG A 87 -25.68 -9.68 1.57
CA ARG A 87 -26.09 -10.94 0.96
C ARG A 87 -25.11 -12.03 1.36
N VAL A 88 -25.62 -13.10 1.96
CA VAL A 88 -24.83 -14.27 2.36
C VAL A 88 -25.40 -15.54 1.74
N GLU A 89 -24.57 -16.57 1.69
CA GLU A 89 -24.93 -17.85 1.08
C GLU A 89 -25.95 -18.62 1.97
N PRO A 90 -27.00 -19.25 1.42
CA PRO A 90 -28.07 -19.86 2.22
C PRO A 90 -27.68 -20.99 3.18
N SER A 91 -26.53 -21.66 3.01
CA SER A 91 -26.07 -22.72 3.90
C SER A 91 -25.96 -22.28 5.35
N VAL A 92 -25.74 -20.98 5.59
CA VAL A 92 -25.66 -20.40 6.94
C VAL A 92 -26.91 -20.62 7.79
N LEU A 93 -28.06 -20.89 7.17
CA LEU A 93 -29.32 -21.19 7.86
C LEU A 93 -29.33 -22.60 8.47
N ASN A 94 -28.59 -23.54 7.90
CA ASN A 94 -28.62 -24.96 8.27
C ASN A 94 -27.39 -25.41 9.08
N ASP A 95 -26.35 -24.60 9.06
CA ASP A 95 -25.14 -24.84 9.83
C ASP A 95 -25.37 -24.60 11.33
N SER A 96 -24.48 -25.16 12.15
CA SER A 96 -24.51 -24.94 13.60
C SER A 96 -24.39 -23.45 13.92
N ALA A 97 -25.10 -22.97 14.95
CA ALA A 97 -24.96 -21.61 15.46
C ALA A 97 -23.53 -21.27 15.96
N ASP A 98 -22.74 -22.30 16.24
CA ASP A 98 -21.31 -22.18 16.59
C ASP A 98 -20.39 -22.14 15.36
N THR A 99 -20.91 -22.05 14.14
CA THR A 99 -20.07 -21.97 12.94
C THR A 99 -19.44 -20.58 12.82
N ARG A 100 -18.13 -20.54 12.54
CA ARG A 100 -17.41 -19.30 12.25
C ARG A 100 -17.16 -19.24 10.75
N TYR A 101 -17.57 -18.17 10.12
CA TYR A 101 -17.42 -17.97 8.67
C TYR A 101 -16.25 -17.07 8.39
N GLN A 102 -15.50 -17.38 7.33
CA GLN A 102 -14.65 -16.38 6.71
C GLN A 102 -15.45 -15.72 5.58
N PHE A 103 -15.77 -14.43 5.73
CA PHE A 103 -16.24 -13.66 4.58
C PHE A 103 -15.01 -13.26 3.77
N GLU A 104 -15.03 -13.61 2.48
CA GLU A 104 -13.85 -13.54 1.63
C GLU A 104 -13.24 -12.13 1.69
N ARG A 105 -11.95 -12.05 2.03
CA ARG A 105 -11.17 -10.80 2.15
C ARG A 105 -11.63 -9.81 3.23
N GLN A 106 -12.71 -10.08 3.96
CA GLN A 106 -13.24 -9.16 4.98
C GLN A 106 -12.83 -9.54 6.41
N GLY A 107 -12.72 -10.83 6.72
CA GLY A 107 -12.42 -11.32 8.07
C GLY A 107 -13.19 -12.59 8.43
N TYR A 108 -13.11 -12.93 9.71
CA TYR A 108 -13.92 -13.99 10.31
C TYR A 108 -15.10 -13.40 11.07
N PHE A 109 -16.24 -14.03 10.90
CA PHE A 109 -17.53 -13.61 11.41
C PHE A 109 -18.19 -14.74 12.19
N TRP A 110 -19.02 -14.37 13.15
CA TRP A 110 -19.82 -15.30 13.94
C TRP A 110 -21.25 -14.78 14.05
N ARG A 111 -22.23 -15.68 13.98
CA ARG A 111 -23.64 -15.36 14.15
C ARG A 111 -23.86 -14.86 15.58
N ASP A 112 -24.51 -13.70 15.71
CA ASP A 112 -24.78 -13.10 17.03
C ASP A 112 -25.71 -14.03 17.83
N PRO A 113 -25.33 -14.48 19.03
CA PRO A 113 -26.15 -15.42 19.80
C PRO A 113 -27.37 -14.79 20.46
N VAL A 114 -27.49 -13.46 20.45
CA VAL A 114 -28.57 -12.71 21.11
C VAL A 114 -29.50 -12.08 20.08
N ASP A 115 -28.92 -11.35 19.12
CA ASP A 115 -29.68 -10.54 18.17
C ASP A 115 -30.04 -11.31 16.89
N SER A 116 -29.39 -12.44 16.62
CA SER A 116 -29.72 -13.25 15.45
C SER A 116 -30.85 -14.24 15.71
N SER A 117 -31.80 -14.30 14.77
CA SER A 117 -32.86 -15.31 14.69
C SER A 117 -32.91 -15.91 13.29
N ASP A 118 -33.84 -16.82 13.02
CA ASP A 118 -33.99 -17.45 11.70
C ASP A 118 -34.57 -16.49 10.66
N ASP A 119 -35.34 -15.48 11.09
CA ASP A 119 -35.89 -14.43 10.24
C ASP A 119 -34.99 -13.20 10.13
N HIS A 120 -33.97 -13.09 11.00
CA HIS A 120 -33.03 -11.96 11.03
C HIS A 120 -31.62 -12.44 11.38
N LEU A 121 -30.82 -12.66 10.35
CA LEU A 121 -29.43 -13.06 10.52
C LEU A 121 -28.57 -11.85 10.90
N VAL A 122 -27.80 -11.98 11.97
CA VAL A 122 -26.85 -10.96 12.42
C VAL A 122 -25.48 -11.60 12.56
N PHE A 123 -24.47 -11.04 11.90
CA PHE A 123 -23.09 -11.51 11.95
C PHE A 123 -22.15 -10.44 12.47
N ASN A 124 -21.34 -10.80 13.46
CA ASN A 124 -20.32 -9.94 14.05
C ASN A 124 -18.94 -10.31 13.52
N ARG A 125 -18.15 -9.33 13.09
CA ARG A 125 -16.73 -9.57 12.82
C ARG A 125 -15.98 -9.85 14.12
N ILE A 126 -15.41 -11.05 14.23
CA ILE A 126 -14.67 -11.51 15.41
C ILE A 126 -13.15 -11.39 15.24
N VAL A 127 -12.63 -11.56 14.02
CA VAL A 127 -11.20 -11.49 13.72
C VAL A 127 -11.00 -10.83 12.34
N THR A 128 -10.11 -9.86 12.24
CA THR A 128 -9.72 -9.27 10.95
C THR A 128 -8.74 -10.18 10.21
N LEU A 129 -8.69 -10.11 8.87
CA LEU A 129 -7.61 -10.79 8.16
C LEU A 129 -6.28 -10.11 8.47
N ARG A 130 -5.23 -10.92 8.64
CA ARG A 130 -3.88 -10.43 8.82
C ARG A 130 -3.48 -9.68 7.56
N ASP A 131 -3.21 -8.39 7.71
CA ASP A 131 -2.86 -7.53 6.61
C ASP A 131 -1.56 -8.02 5.95
N SER A 132 -1.71 -8.62 4.76
CA SER A 132 -0.59 -9.12 3.96
C SER A 132 0.00 -8.02 3.06
N TRP A 133 -0.55 -6.81 3.12
CA TRP A 133 -0.18 -5.70 2.23
C TRP A 133 0.92 -4.80 2.74
N ALA A 134 1.32 -4.90 4.02
CA ALA A 134 2.53 -4.23 4.51
C ALA A 134 3.82 -4.67 3.77
N LYS A 135 3.77 -5.79 3.02
CA LYS A 135 4.86 -6.28 2.17
C LYS A 135 4.78 -5.87 0.69
N ILE A 136 3.59 -5.51 0.19
CA ILE A 136 3.38 -5.27 -1.26
C ILE A 136 3.60 -3.79 -1.63
N VAL A 137 3.45 -2.87 -0.67
CA VAL A 137 3.80 -1.45 -0.85
C VAL A 137 5.32 -1.26 -1.09
N GLU A 138 6.15 -2.18 -0.59
CA GLU A 138 7.60 -2.18 -0.84
C GLU A 138 8.00 -2.52 -2.28
N GLU A 139 7.18 -3.26 -3.03
CA GLU A 139 7.56 -3.80 -4.34
C GLU A 139 7.02 -2.99 -5.54
N ARG A 140 6.03 -2.11 -5.34
CA ARG A 140 5.41 -1.32 -6.44
C ARG A 140 5.91 0.11 -6.60
N SER A 141 6.79 0.61 -5.72
CA SER A 141 7.35 1.97 -5.82
C SER A 141 8.53 2.13 -6.79
N VAL A 142 8.78 1.17 -7.68
CA VAL A 142 10.00 1.13 -8.54
C VAL A 142 9.73 1.49 -10.01
N ASP A 143 8.49 1.64 -10.46
CA ASP A 143 8.23 1.88 -11.89
C ASP A 143 7.12 2.91 -12.13
N THR A 144 7.50 4.16 -12.33
CA THR A 144 6.85 5.10 -13.27
C THR A 144 7.63 6.41 -13.33
N GLY A 145 8.14 6.74 -14.52
CA GLY A 145 8.71 8.07 -14.79
C GLY A 145 9.39 8.17 -16.14
N SER A 146 8.60 8.30 -17.23
CA SER A 146 8.94 9.18 -18.37
C SER A 146 7.81 9.18 -19.41
N GLU A 147 7.10 10.29 -19.52
CA GLU A 147 6.33 10.65 -20.73
C GLU A 147 7.01 11.79 -21.47
N ARG A 148 6.98 11.76 -22.81
CA ARG A 148 6.70 12.92 -23.69
C ARG A 148 6.19 12.49 -25.09
N SER A 149 4.95 12.94 -25.37
CA SER A 149 4.34 13.47 -26.62
C SER A 149 4.19 12.63 -27.92
N ASP A 150 2.94 12.20 -28.19
CA ASP A 150 2.00 12.45 -29.33
C ASP A 150 2.47 12.58 -30.81
N PRO A 151 1.58 12.37 -31.82
CA PRO A 151 0.64 11.27 -32.07
C PRO A 151 0.62 10.82 -33.57
N SER A 152 0.51 9.54 -33.92
CA SER A 152 -0.22 9.12 -35.14
C SER A 152 -0.51 7.61 -35.16
N ALA A 153 -1.63 7.26 -35.79
CA ALA A 153 -2.35 6.00 -35.72
C ALA A 153 -1.68 4.80 -36.41
N SER A 154 -1.83 3.60 -35.83
CA SER A 154 -2.62 2.49 -36.39
C SER A 154 -2.38 1.18 -35.61
N ASP A 155 -3.50 0.52 -35.26
CA ASP A 155 -3.71 -0.92 -35.10
C ASP A 155 -2.64 -1.79 -34.42
N GLN A 156 -2.88 -2.11 -33.14
CA GLN A 156 -3.03 -3.47 -32.60
C GLN A 156 -3.08 -3.40 -31.06
N VAL A 157 -4.27 -3.61 -30.47
CA VAL A 157 -4.43 -3.65 -29.01
C VAL A 157 -4.13 -5.07 -28.52
N ALA A 158 -2.98 -5.23 -27.88
CA ALA A 158 -2.69 -6.36 -27.02
C ALA A 158 -3.38 -6.12 -25.67
N GLU A 159 -4.40 -6.91 -25.36
CA GLU A 159 -5.10 -6.91 -24.07
C GLU A 159 -4.16 -7.49 -23.00
N THR A 160 -3.73 -6.65 -22.06
CA THR A 160 -3.15 -7.10 -20.79
C THR A 160 -4.27 -7.34 -19.79
N ASP A 161 -4.38 -8.59 -19.33
CA ASP A 161 -5.26 -9.07 -18.27
C ASP A 161 -5.28 -8.12 -17.05
N GLY A 162 -6.41 -7.43 -16.88
CA GLY A 162 -6.69 -6.56 -15.74
C GLY A 162 -7.11 -7.37 -14.52
N ASP A 163 -6.19 -7.55 -13.57
CA ASP A 163 -6.52 -7.75 -12.16
C ASP A 163 -6.69 -6.36 -11.53
N THR A 164 -7.83 -5.73 -11.77
CA THR A 164 -8.29 -4.57 -10.99
C THR A 164 -9.22 -5.08 -9.90
N ALA A 165 -8.64 -5.46 -8.77
CA ALA A 165 -9.36 -5.54 -7.52
C ALA A 165 -9.98 -4.18 -7.23
N GLU A 166 -11.31 -4.12 -7.10
CA GLU A 166 -11.98 -2.92 -6.59
C GLU A 166 -11.51 -2.63 -5.15
N PRO A 167 -11.32 -1.35 -4.79
CA PRO A 167 -10.63 -0.97 -3.58
C PRO A 167 -11.47 -1.29 -2.34
N VAL A 168 -10.84 -1.96 -1.37
CA VAL A 168 -11.26 -1.88 0.03
C VAL A 168 -11.19 -0.40 0.42
N PHE A 169 -12.34 0.25 0.64
CA PHE A 169 -12.38 1.63 1.11
C PHE A 169 -11.55 1.77 2.40
N LYS A 170 -10.32 2.27 2.29
CA LYS A 170 -9.61 2.88 3.42
C LYS A 170 -10.42 4.09 3.83
N ARG A 171 -11.06 4.00 5.00
CA ARG A 171 -11.95 5.07 5.48
C ARG A 171 -11.12 6.20 6.04
N LEU A 172 -11.27 7.37 5.44
CA LEU A 172 -10.63 8.60 5.90
C LEU A 172 -11.11 8.97 7.30
N PRO A 173 -10.24 9.57 8.14
CA PRO A 173 -10.65 10.08 9.44
C PRO A 173 -11.80 11.09 9.25
N ARG A 174 -12.83 11.01 10.09
CA ARG A 174 -13.85 12.09 10.14
C ARG A 174 -13.20 13.34 10.70
N LEU A 175 -13.17 14.39 9.90
CA LEU A 175 -12.61 15.67 10.25
C LEU A 175 -13.70 16.61 10.78
N ASN A 176 -13.36 17.42 11.78
CA ASN A 176 -14.19 18.56 12.13
C ASN A 176 -14.13 19.62 11.01
N ALA A 177 -14.99 20.63 11.04
CA ALA A 177 -15.07 21.62 9.96
C ALA A 177 -13.74 22.35 9.70
N GLU A 178 -12.95 22.60 10.74
CA GLU A 178 -11.64 23.27 10.61
C GLU A 178 -10.60 22.37 9.94
N ARG A 179 -10.51 21.10 10.35
CA ARG A 179 -9.61 20.10 9.77
C ARG A 179 -10.04 19.72 8.36
N GLN A 180 -11.34 19.68 8.08
CA GLN A 180 -11.84 19.46 6.72
C GLN A 180 -11.42 20.60 5.80
N LYS A 181 -11.58 21.85 6.25
CA LYS A 181 -11.12 23.02 5.50
C LYS A 181 -9.61 22.99 5.24
N ARG A 182 -8.82 22.51 6.20
CA ARG A 182 -7.38 22.30 6.05
C ARG A 182 -7.06 21.23 4.99
N ALA A 183 -7.74 20.08 5.06
CA ALA A 183 -7.58 19.01 4.08
C ALA A 183 -7.95 19.49 2.66
N ASP A 184 -9.05 20.22 2.51
CA ASP A 184 -9.46 20.79 1.23
C ASP A 184 -8.40 21.76 0.68
N ALA A 185 -7.78 22.56 1.55
CA ALA A 185 -6.67 23.44 1.16
C ALA A 185 -5.41 22.65 0.74
N TYR A 186 -5.08 21.56 1.43
CA TYR A 186 -3.97 20.69 1.02
C TYR A 186 -4.19 20.07 -0.37
N VAL A 187 -5.42 19.70 -0.71
CA VAL A 187 -5.76 19.23 -2.05
C VAL A 187 -5.65 20.35 -3.07
N ALA A 188 -6.31 21.49 -2.82
CA ALA A 188 -6.40 22.59 -3.78
C ALA A 188 -5.07 23.32 -4.02
N ASP A 189 -4.33 23.61 -2.95
CA ASP A 189 -3.15 24.47 -2.99
C ASP A 189 -1.84 23.69 -3.10
N LEU A 190 -1.79 22.46 -2.55
CA LEU A 190 -0.58 21.64 -2.49
C LEU A 190 -0.62 20.41 -3.41
N GLY A 191 -1.76 20.14 -4.06
CA GLY A 191 -1.91 19.05 -5.02
C GLY A 191 -1.80 17.66 -4.38
N LEU A 192 -2.09 17.55 -3.09
CA LEU A 192 -2.21 16.25 -2.42
C LEU A 192 -3.50 15.56 -2.83
N ASP A 193 -3.50 14.22 -2.80
CA ASP A 193 -4.76 13.49 -2.91
C ASP A 193 -5.60 13.65 -1.63
N THR A 194 -6.89 13.42 -1.77
CA THR A 194 -7.87 13.59 -0.68
C THR A 194 -7.57 12.71 0.52
N GLU A 195 -6.96 11.53 0.31
CA GLU A 195 -6.64 10.59 1.39
C GLU A 195 -5.48 11.11 2.24
N ASP A 196 -4.36 11.42 1.61
CA ASP A 196 -3.19 11.98 2.26
C ASP A 196 -3.51 13.31 2.95
N ALA A 197 -4.27 14.18 2.29
CA ALA A 197 -4.70 15.46 2.84
C ALA A 197 -5.56 15.29 4.12
N ALA A 198 -6.47 14.32 4.12
CA ALA A 198 -7.31 14.05 5.27
C ALA A 198 -6.51 13.45 6.44
N LEU A 199 -5.57 12.54 6.15
CA LEU A 199 -4.70 11.93 7.14
C LEU A 199 -3.77 12.96 7.80
N LEU A 200 -3.12 13.81 7.02
CA LEU A 200 -2.25 14.89 7.54
C LEU A 200 -3.03 15.91 8.37
N SER A 201 -4.28 16.18 8.00
CA SER A 201 -5.15 17.10 8.72
C SER A 201 -5.81 16.49 9.97
N ALA A 202 -5.63 15.20 10.24
CA ALA A 202 -6.33 14.49 11.30
C ALA A 202 -5.99 15.00 12.71
N SER A 203 -4.81 15.58 12.91
CA SER A 203 -4.39 16.20 14.17
C SER A 203 -3.58 17.48 13.92
N ASP A 204 -3.62 18.41 14.87
CA ASP A 204 -2.96 19.70 14.73
C ASP A 204 -1.43 19.58 14.81
N GLY A 205 -0.92 18.60 15.57
CA GLY A 205 0.52 18.30 15.61
C GLY A 205 1.05 17.80 14.26
N LEU A 206 0.32 16.89 13.60
CA LEU A 206 0.71 16.35 12.30
C LEU A 206 0.62 17.41 11.20
N ALA A 207 -0.47 18.18 11.18
CA ALA A 207 -0.65 19.31 10.28
C ALA A 207 0.47 20.35 10.46
N SER A 208 0.77 20.74 11.70
CA SER A 208 1.84 21.71 11.98
C SER A 208 3.21 21.20 11.55
N PHE A 209 3.51 19.91 11.73
CA PHE A 209 4.77 19.31 11.29
C PHE A 209 4.89 19.38 9.76
N PHE A 210 3.84 18.94 9.06
CA PHE A 210 3.78 18.96 7.59
C PHE A 210 3.89 20.38 7.02
N GLU A 211 3.09 21.32 7.52
CA GLU A 211 3.10 22.72 7.06
C GLU A 211 4.45 23.38 7.29
N THR A 212 5.11 23.09 8.41
CA THR A 212 6.46 23.59 8.69
C THR A 212 7.46 23.02 7.70
N ALA A 213 7.41 21.71 7.42
CA ALA A 213 8.30 21.07 6.46
C ALA A 213 8.13 21.65 5.04
N VAL A 214 6.88 21.88 4.61
CA VAL A 214 6.57 22.53 3.32
C VAL A 214 7.09 23.97 3.28
N LYS A 215 6.88 24.73 4.35
CA LYS A 215 7.37 26.11 4.47
C LYS A 215 8.89 26.21 4.43
N GLU A 216 9.58 25.20 4.94
CA GLU A 216 11.05 25.09 4.90
C GLU A 216 11.60 24.64 3.54
N GLY A 217 10.74 24.41 2.55
CA GLY A 217 11.11 24.09 1.17
C GLY A 217 10.94 22.63 0.78
N GLY A 218 10.38 21.79 1.66
CA GLY A 218 10.04 20.41 1.33
C GLY A 218 8.93 20.34 0.28
N SER A 219 9.10 19.47 -0.73
CA SER A 219 8.03 19.15 -1.68
C SER A 219 6.81 18.59 -0.93
N PRO A 220 5.59 19.16 -1.09
CA PRO A 220 4.41 18.70 -0.35
C PRO A 220 4.15 17.21 -0.49
N ARG A 221 4.23 16.68 -1.71
CA ARG A 221 3.97 15.26 -1.97
C ARG A 221 5.04 14.36 -1.34
N THR A 222 6.30 14.77 -1.42
CA THR A 222 7.41 14.00 -0.82
C THR A 222 7.33 14.03 0.71
N MET A 223 7.03 15.19 1.29
CA MET A 223 6.84 15.34 2.74
C MET A 223 5.65 14.51 3.23
N ALA A 224 4.51 14.55 2.54
CA ALA A 224 3.33 13.75 2.86
C ALA A 224 3.69 12.26 2.92
N ASN A 225 4.35 11.73 1.88
CA ASN A 225 4.77 10.33 1.82
C ASN A 225 5.68 9.95 3.01
N TRP A 226 6.75 10.71 3.25
CA TRP A 226 7.66 10.43 4.37
C TRP A 226 6.98 10.49 5.73
N ILE A 227 6.09 11.47 5.93
CA ILE A 227 5.36 11.62 7.18
C ILE A 227 4.43 10.43 7.38
N LEU A 228 3.58 10.14 6.39
CA LEU A 228 2.53 9.13 6.50
C LEU A 228 3.07 7.69 6.55
N HIS A 229 4.16 7.41 5.85
CA HIS A 229 4.68 6.04 5.70
C HIS A 229 5.91 5.71 6.55
N GLU A 230 6.75 6.70 6.89
CA GLU A 230 7.96 6.46 7.68
C GLU A 230 7.82 7.05 9.10
N LEU A 231 7.48 8.34 9.23
CA LEU A 231 7.39 9.01 10.54
C LEU A 231 6.27 8.46 11.43
N LEU A 232 5.06 8.30 10.89
CA LEU A 232 3.93 7.77 11.66
C LEU A 232 4.18 6.34 12.16
N ARG A 233 4.97 5.54 11.43
CA ARG A 233 5.33 4.17 11.84
C ARG A 233 6.21 4.17 13.08
N GLU A 234 7.04 5.20 13.26
CA GLU A 234 7.96 5.29 14.39
C GLU A 234 7.33 5.82 15.67
N LEU A 235 6.10 6.36 15.61
CA LEU A 235 5.39 6.81 16.80
C LEU A 235 5.23 5.70 17.84
N LYS A 236 4.93 4.46 17.43
CA LYS A 236 4.82 3.29 18.34
C LYS A 236 3.95 3.56 19.59
N GLY A 237 2.89 4.37 19.44
CA GLY A 237 1.98 4.78 20.51
C GLY A 237 2.40 6.04 21.28
N GLN A 238 3.53 6.66 20.93
CA GLN A 238 4.00 7.94 21.46
C GLN A 238 3.45 9.12 20.65
N SER A 239 3.57 10.33 21.21
CA SER A 239 3.19 11.55 20.51
C SER A 239 4.27 12.00 19.53
N LEU A 240 3.89 12.71 18.48
CA LEU A 240 4.84 13.25 17.51
C LEU A 240 5.87 14.19 18.16
N ALA A 241 5.47 14.91 19.21
CA ALA A 241 6.34 15.82 19.95
C ALA A 241 7.43 15.11 20.77
N SER A 242 7.32 13.81 21.04
CA SER A 242 8.35 13.05 21.75
C SER A 242 9.41 12.45 20.84
N LEU A 243 9.21 12.47 19.52
CA LEU A 243 10.23 12.01 18.58
C LEU A 243 11.35 13.05 18.48
N PRO A 244 12.63 12.63 18.44
CA PRO A 244 13.77 13.55 18.36
C PRO A 244 14.00 14.10 16.93
N VAL A 245 13.00 13.98 16.05
CA VAL A 245 13.05 14.39 14.65
C VAL A 245 12.16 15.62 14.46
N THR A 246 12.72 16.65 13.83
CA THR A 246 12.03 17.91 13.52
C THR A 246 11.64 17.96 12.04
N PRO A 247 10.73 18.88 11.65
CA PRO A 247 10.45 19.15 10.23
C PRO A 247 11.72 19.44 9.43
N SER A 248 12.64 20.24 9.99
CA SER A 248 13.90 20.60 9.32
C SER A 248 14.83 19.43 9.10
N HIS A 249 14.86 18.47 10.03
CA HIS A 249 15.63 17.24 9.82
C HIS A 249 15.07 16.43 8.65
N LEU A 250 13.74 16.36 8.50
CA LEU A 250 13.12 15.61 7.41
C LEU A 250 13.33 16.29 6.05
N VAL A 251 13.22 17.63 6.00
CA VAL A 251 13.52 18.41 4.79
C VAL A 251 14.98 18.25 4.36
N GLU A 252 15.92 18.30 5.31
CA GLU A 252 17.34 18.08 5.03
C GLU A 252 17.60 16.65 4.51
N LEU A 253 16.97 15.64 5.11
CA LEU A 253 17.10 14.24 4.67
C LEU A 253 16.65 14.07 3.23
N VAL A 254 15.49 14.63 2.87
CA VAL A 254 14.95 14.54 1.51
C VAL A 254 15.82 15.30 0.52
N SER A 255 16.37 16.45 0.90
CA SER A 255 17.31 17.20 0.06
C SER A 255 18.56 16.39 -0.30
N LEU A 256 19.08 15.59 0.64
CA LEU A 256 20.23 14.69 0.39
C LEU A 256 19.91 13.52 -0.56
N VAL A 257 18.64 13.18 -0.71
CA VAL A 257 18.18 12.21 -1.72
C VAL A 257 18.05 12.89 -3.07
N ASP A 258 17.42 14.07 -3.10
CA ASP A 258 17.16 14.83 -4.33
C ASP A 258 18.44 15.27 -5.03
N ASP A 259 19.49 15.62 -4.26
CA ASP A 259 20.82 15.98 -4.80
C ASP A 259 21.71 14.75 -5.10
N ALA A 260 21.18 13.54 -4.93
CA ALA A 260 21.85 12.25 -5.09
C ALA A 260 23.06 12.03 -4.15
N THR A 261 23.17 12.78 -3.04
CA THR A 261 24.20 12.53 -2.01
C THR A 261 24.03 11.16 -1.37
N ILE A 262 22.78 10.73 -1.11
CA ILE A 262 22.44 9.39 -0.61
C ILE A 262 21.34 8.75 -1.46
N SER A 263 21.22 7.41 -1.41
CA SER A 263 20.12 6.71 -2.08
C SER A 263 18.87 6.71 -1.21
N GLY A 264 17.68 6.52 -1.80
CA GLY A 264 16.44 6.40 -1.02
C GLY A 264 16.47 5.27 0.01
N ARG A 265 17.19 4.17 -0.27
CA ARG A 265 17.43 3.10 0.71
C ARG A 265 18.23 3.61 1.91
N ILE A 266 19.35 4.30 1.65
CA ILE A 266 20.21 4.87 2.70
C ILE A 266 19.45 5.93 3.49
N ALA A 267 18.56 6.69 2.85
CA ALA A 267 17.73 7.67 3.56
C ALA A 267 16.87 7.03 4.66
N LYS A 268 16.34 5.81 4.44
CA LYS A 268 15.60 5.08 5.48
C LYS A 268 16.50 4.63 6.65
N ASP A 269 17.73 4.22 6.35
CA ASP A 269 18.73 3.87 7.36
C ASP A 269 19.14 5.10 8.18
N VAL A 270 19.35 6.24 7.52
CA VAL A 270 19.64 7.54 8.15
C VAL A 270 18.45 8.00 9.00
N PHE A 271 17.22 7.90 8.48
CA PHE A 271 16.01 8.25 9.23
C PHE A 271 15.86 7.41 10.52
N SER A 272 16.14 6.11 10.44
CA SER A 272 16.11 5.22 11.60
C SER A 272 17.13 5.63 12.66
N GLU A 273 18.32 6.07 12.24
CA GLU A 273 19.33 6.62 13.15
C GLU A 273 18.88 7.95 13.75
N MET A 274 18.30 8.85 12.95
CA MET A 274 17.76 10.14 13.42
C MET A 274 16.74 9.95 14.54
N ILE A 275 15.87 8.93 14.42
CA ILE A 275 14.89 8.59 15.45
C ILE A 275 15.56 8.11 16.76
N GLY A 276 16.72 7.47 16.66
CA GLY A 276 17.47 6.98 17.83
C GLY A 276 18.35 8.05 18.49
N SER A 277 19.05 8.87 17.71
CA SER A 277 20.05 9.81 18.22
C SER A 277 19.58 11.26 18.28
N GLY A 278 18.61 11.64 17.44
CA GLY A 278 18.21 13.05 17.23
C GLY A 278 19.20 13.87 16.41
N ASP A 279 20.25 13.24 15.88
CA ASP A 279 21.25 13.92 15.06
C ASP A 279 20.67 14.34 13.70
N ARG A 280 21.30 15.35 13.11
CA ARG A 280 20.98 15.80 11.75
C ARG A 280 21.37 14.75 10.71
N PRO A 281 20.59 14.58 9.64
CA PRO A 281 20.86 13.58 8.60
C PRO A 281 22.24 13.77 7.96
N ALA A 282 22.68 15.00 7.68
CA ALA A 282 24.00 15.24 7.10
C ALA A 282 25.15 14.76 8.01
N ALA A 283 25.04 14.96 9.33
CA ALA A 283 26.04 14.50 10.30
C ALA A 283 26.11 12.96 10.36
N ILE A 284 24.96 12.28 10.26
CA ILE A 284 24.89 10.82 10.19
C ILE A 284 25.53 10.32 8.89
N VAL A 285 25.24 10.97 7.76
CA VAL A 285 25.80 10.60 6.45
C VAL A 285 27.32 10.74 6.43
N GLU A 286 27.86 11.82 7.01
CA GLU A 286 29.31 12.05 7.10
C GLU A 286 30.00 11.06 8.03
N SER A 287 29.50 10.92 9.26
CA SER A 287 30.10 10.05 10.27
C SER A 287 30.11 8.57 9.87
N LYS A 288 29.08 8.12 9.14
CA LYS A 288 28.95 6.73 8.67
C LYS A 288 29.45 6.52 7.24
N GLY A 289 29.95 7.56 6.57
CA GLY A 289 30.46 7.49 5.20
C GLY A 289 29.44 6.93 4.20
N LEU A 290 28.20 7.42 4.28
CA LEU A 290 27.05 6.88 3.54
C LEU A 290 26.81 7.55 2.18
N ARG A 291 27.69 8.47 1.77
CA ARG A 291 27.60 9.13 0.46
C ARG A 291 27.61 8.10 -0.68
N GLN A 292 26.83 8.38 -1.73
CA GLN A 292 26.74 7.50 -2.89
C GLN A 292 28.10 7.34 -3.59
N VAL A 293 28.33 6.14 -4.13
CA VAL A 293 29.45 5.82 -5.01
C VAL A 293 29.00 6.05 -6.45
N THR A 294 29.69 6.94 -7.15
CA THR A 294 29.42 7.33 -8.55
C THR A 294 30.53 6.91 -9.51
N ASP A 295 31.54 6.17 -9.03
CA ASP A 295 32.65 5.66 -9.85
C ASP A 295 32.16 4.55 -10.80
N ALA A 296 32.03 4.89 -12.08
CA ALA A 296 31.52 3.99 -13.11
C ALA A 296 32.41 2.77 -13.35
N ASP A 297 33.74 2.90 -13.20
CA ASP A 297 34.68 1.79 -13.41
C ASP A 297 34.53 0.75 -12.29
N ARG A 298 34.46 1.22 -11.04
CA ARG A 298 34.24 0.34 -9.88
C ARG A 298 32.87 -0.33 -9.94
N LEU A 299 31.82 0.40 -10.30
CA LEU A 299 30.47 -0.16 -10.44
C LEU A 299 30.39 -1.14 -11.62
N GLY A 300 31.07 -0.84 -12.73
CA GLY A 300 31.14 -1.73 -13.89
C GLY A 300 31.77 -3.09 -13.56
N ALA A 301 32.81 -3.11 -12.73
CA ALA A 301 33.43 -4.36 -12.27
C ALA A 301 32.47 -5.21 -11.40
N ILE A 302 31.70 -4.56 -10.53
CA ILE A 302 30.68 -5.21 -9.70
C ILE A 302 29.55 -5.77 -10.57
N VAL A 303 29.03 -4.98 -11.51
CA VAL A 303 28.02 -5.39 -12.48
C VAL A 303 28.48 -6.61 -13.29
N ALA A 304 29.71 -6.59 -13.81
CA ALA A 304 30.26 -7.70 -14.57
C ALA A 304 30.32 -9.00 -13.77
N THR A 305 30.68 -8.90 -12.47
CA THR A 305 30.74 -10.04 -11.55
C THR A 305 29.35 -10.63 -11.32
N ILE A 306 28.37 -9.80 -10.96
CA ILE A 306 26.99 -10.26 -10.68
C ILE A 306 26.35 -10.90 -11.91
N VAL A 307 26.55 -10.32 -13.10
CA VAL A 307 26.02 -10.87 -14.36
C VAL A 307 26.66 -12.23 -14.67
N ALA A 308 27.96 -12.40 -14.40
CA ALA A 308 28.64 -13.68 -14.60
C ALA A 308 28.16 -14.76 -13.62
N GLU A 309 27.96 -14.42 -12.34
CA GLU A 309 27.44 -15.33 -11.30
C GLU A 309 25.98 -15.72 -11.54
N ASN A 310 25.22 -14.92 -12.27
CA ASN A 310 23.80 -15.15 -12.57
C ASN A 310 23.55 -15.34 -14.07
N SER A 311 24.41 -16.11 -14.74
CA SER A 311 24.39 -16.31 -16.20
C SER A 311 23.04 -16.81 -16.74
N GLU A 312 22.34 -17.70 -16.04
CA GLU A 312 21.02 -18.19 -16.43
C GLU A 312 19.98 -17.06 -16.50
N LYS A 313 19.93 -16.19 -15.49
CA LYS A 313 19.03 -15.02 -15.47
C LYS A 313 19.45 -13.97 -16.50
N ALA A 314 20.75 -13.83 -16.75
CA ALA A 314 21.25 -12.93 -17.79
C ALA A 314 20.80 -13.39 -19.18
N SER A 315 20.85 -14.70 -19.46
CA SER A 315 20.29 -15.27 -20.70
C SER A 315 18.78 -15.05 -20.78
N ALA A 316 18.03 -15.33 -19.71
CA ALA A 316 16.59 -15.11 -19.69
C ALA A 316 16.18 -13.63 -19.90
N TYR A 317 16.99 -12.68 -19.43
CA TYR A 317 16.80 -11.25 -19.70
C TYR A 317 17.04 -10.91 -21.18
N ARG A 318 18.08 -11.49 -21.79
CA ARG A 318 18.36 -11.34 -23.23
C ARG A 318 17.26 -11.94 -24.09
N GLU A 319 16.66 -13.04 -23.65
CA GLU A 319 15.51 -13.72 -24.28
C GLU A 319 14.17 -12.96 -24.14
N GLY A 320 14.16 -11.82 -23.44
CA GLY A 320 13.00 -10.92 -23.37
C GLY A 320 12.34 -10.81 -22.01
N LYS A 321 12.81 -11.52 -20.96
CA LYS A 321 12.33 -11.32 -19.58
C LYS A 321 12.92 -10.05 -18.96
N LYS A 322 12.59 -8.88 -19.51
CA LYS A 322 13.17 -7.58 -19.13
C LYS A 322 12.93 -7.18 -17.67
N GLY A 323 11.91 -7.73 -17.01
CA GLY A 323 11.69 -7.56 -15.57
C GLY A 323 12.86 -8.04 -14.68
N LEU A 324 13.75 -8.89 -15.20
CA LEU A 324 14.94 -9.34 -14.46
C LEU A 324 15.96 -8.22 -14.21
N ILE A 325 15.87 -7.06 -14.87
CA ILE A 325 16.73 -5.91 -14.58
C ILE A 325 16.67 -5.51 -13.10
N GLY A 326 15.47 -5.57 -12.48
CA GLY A 326 15.27 -5.23 -11.08
C GLY A 326 16.01 -6.18 -10.12
N PHE A 327 16.09 -7.47 -10.48
CA PHE A 327 16.89 -8.45 -9.73
C PHE A 327 18.37 -8.06 -9.73
N PHE A 328 18.93 -7.72 -10.90
CA PHE A 328 20.33 -7.34 -11.02
C PHE A 328 20.63 -6.02 -10.30
N VAL A 329 19.76 -5.01 -10.43
CA VAL A 329 19.87 -3.75 -9.68
C VAL A 329 19.90 -4.06 -8.17
N GLY A 330 18.99 -4.91 -7.69
CA GLY A 330 18.95 -5.34 -6.29
C GLY A 330 20.26 -5.98 -5.80
N GLN A 331 20.87 -6.85 -6.61
CA GLN A 331 22.16 -7.48 -6.29
C GLN A 331 23.30 -6.46 -6.20
N VAL A 332 23.39 -5.52 -7.15
CA VAL A 332 24.44 -4.48 -7.15
C VAL A 332 24.26 -3.56 -5.93
N MET A 333 23.02 -3.18 -5.62
CA MET A 333 22.71 -2.37 -4.44
C MET A 333 23.06 -3.11 -3.16
N GLN A 334 22.83 -4.43 -3.08
CA GLN A 334 23.20 -5.23 -1.92
C GLN A 334 24.73 -5.29 -1.73
N GLN A 335 25.50 -5.56 -2.78
CA GLN A 335 26.96 -5.68 -2.72
C GLN A 335 27.65 -4.34 -2.40
N THR A 336 27.00 -3.22 -2.71
CA THR A 336 27.48 -1.87 -2.43
C THR A 336 26.90 -1.27 -1.15
N ALA A 337 26.20 -2.08 -0.34
CA ALA A 337 25.52 -1.66 0.88
C ALA A 337 24.59 -0.44 0.67
N GLY A 338 23.90 -0.40 -0.47
CA GLY A 338 22.99 0.66 -0.86
C GLY A 338 23.65 1.95 -1.36
N LYS A 339 24.99 2.00 -1.42
CA LYS A 339 25.74 3.22 -1.77
C LYS A 339 25.83 3.46 -3.27
N ALA A 340 25.63 2.45 -4.12
CA ALA A 340 25.69 2.70 -5.56
C ALA A 340 24.57 3.65 -6.01
N ASN A 341 24.87 4.50 -7.00
CA ASN A 341 23.85 5.33 -7.63
C ASN A 341 22.88 4.47 -8.47
N PRO A 342 21.57 4.43 -8.16
CA PRO A 342 20.64 3.52 -8.84
C PRO A 342 20.51 3.76 -10.35
N ALA A 343 20.57 5.01 -10.80
CA ALA A 343 20.45 5.35 -12.22
C ALA A 343 21.67 4.87 -13.01
N LEU A 344 22.87 5.12 -12.48
CA LEU A 344 24.12 4.65 -13.07
C LEU A 344 24.19 3.11 -13.08
N VAL A 345 23.78 2.45 -12.00
CA VAL A 345 23.72 0.98 -11.94
C VAL A 345 22.80 0.40 -13.00
N ARG A 346 21.59 0.97 -13.15
CA ARG A 346 20.64 0.54 -14.18
C ARG A 346 21.25 0.70 -15.57
N GLN A 347 21.85 1.85 -15.86
CA GLN A 347 22.51 2.09 -17.15
C GLN A 347 23.61 1.06 -17.44
N LEU A 348 24.53 0.84 -16.49
CA LEU A 348 25.62 -0.14 -16.64
C LEU A 348 25.09 -1.57 -16.85
N LEU A 349 23.97 -1.93 -16.21
CA LEU A 349 23.33 -3.22 -16.38
C LEU A 349 22.69 -3.37 -17.75
N GLU A 350 21.99 -2.34 -18.22
CA GLU A 350 21.37 -2.31 -19.55
C GLU A 350 22.45 -2.46 -20.64
N ASP A 351 23.56 -1.73 -20.54
CA ASP A 351 24.68 -1.82 -21.46
C ASP A 351 25.34 -3.21 -21.44
N ARG A 352 25.41 -3.86 -20.27
CA ARG A 352 26.05 -5.18 -20.10
C ARG A 352 25.16 -6.36 -20.49
N LEU A 353 23.84 -6.17 -20.43
CA LEU A 353 22.82 -7.18 -20.69
C LEU A 353 22.12 -7.02 -22.04
N ALA A 354 22.42 -5.96 -22.80
CA ALA A 354 22.21 -5.90 -24.24
C ALA A 354 22.93 -7.07 -24.93
#